data_AF-A0A660P9R6-F1
#
_entry.id   AF-A0A660P9R6-F1
#
_cell.length_a   1.000
_cell.length_b   1.000
_cell.length_c   1.000
_cell.angle_alpha   90.00
_cell.angle_beta   90.00
_cell.angle_gamma   90.00
#
_symmetry.space_group_name_H-M   'P 1'
#
loop_
_entity.id
_entity.type
_entity.pdbx_description
1 polymer ?
#
loop_
_entity_poly.entity_id
_entity_poly.type
_entity_poly.pdbx_seq_one_letter_code
_entity_poly.pdbx_strand_id
1 'polypeptide(L)' 'GKELAKTLQTNFFGEIPLEKSIREGADNGKPVASQGDDKYIKLFESIVEKIDQLNN' A
#
# COMPACT_ATOMS: atom_id res chain seq x y z
N GLY A 1 1.81 -11.13 1.48
CA GLY A 1 1.63 -10.35 2.72
C GLY A 1 0.67 -11.00 3.72
N LYS A 2 -0.50 -11.46 3.26
CA LYS A 2 -1.58 -11.97 4.13
C LYS A 2 -1.18 -13.12 5.07
N GLU A 3 -0.51 -14.15 4.56
CA GLU A 3 -0.07 -15.28 5.40
C GLU A 3 0.99 -14.89 6.42
N LEU A 4 1.88 -13.94 6.07
CA LEU A 4 2.86 -13.42 7.03
C LEU A 4 2.18 -12.70 8.19
N ALA A 5 1.17 -11.86 7.91
CA ALA A 5 0.42 -11.18 8.96
C ALA A 5 -0.28 -12.19 9.90
N LYS A 6 -0.83 -13.27 9.34
CA LYS A 6 -1.42 -14.38 10.11
C LYS A 6 -0.38 -15.05 11.02
N THR A 7 0.80 -15.37 10.48
CA THR A 7 1.91 -15.98 11.25
C THR A 7 2.38 -15.08 12.39
N LEU A 8 2.45 -13.77 12.14
CA LEU A 8 2.90 -12.77 13.12
C LEU A 8 1.78 -12.32 14.07
N GLN A 9 0.56 -12.84 13.92
CA GLN A 9 -0.62 -12.43 14.70
C GLN A 9 -0.81 -10.90 14.71
N THR A 10 -0.61 -10.28 13.55
CA THR A 10 -0.71 -8.82 13.39
C THR A 10 -1.75 -8.45 12.34
N ASN A 11 -2.14 -7.18 12.32
CA ASN A 11 -3.14 -6.66 11.39
C ASN A 11 -2.61 -6.67 9.95
N PHE A 12 -3.46 -7.10 9.02
CA PHE A 12 -3.17 -7.04 7.58
C PHE A 12 -3.92 -5.89 6.93
N PHE A 13 -3.20 -4.82 6.59
CA PHE A 13 -3.79 -3.64 5.97
C PHE A 13 -3.82 -3.73 4.43
N GLY A 14 -2.87 -4.44 3.83
CA GLY A 14 -2.85 -4.67 2.38
C GLY A 14 -1.50 -5.17 1.91
N GLU A 15 -1.37 -5.27 0.58
CA GLU A 15 -0.17 -5.76 -0.08
C GLU A 15 0.14 -4.89 -1.30
N ILE A 16 1.38 -4.40 -1.37
CA ILE A 16 1.85 -3.61 -2.51
C ILE A 16 2.49 -4.58 -3.50
N PRO A 17 2.05 -4.61 -4.78
CA PRO A 17 2.60 -5.52 -5.77
C PRO A 17 4.02 -5.10 -6.16
N LEU A 18 4.84 -6.05 -6.62
CA LEU A 18 6.19 -5.77 -7.11
C LEU A 18 6.12 -5.29 -8.56
N GLU A 19 5.93 -3.98 -8.73
CA GLU A 19 5.76 -3.34 -10.02
C GLU A 19 6.85 -2.29 -10.26
N LYS A 20 7.43 -2.26 -11.46
CA LYS A 20 8.56 -1.38 -11.81
C LYS A 20 8.20 0.11 -11.61
N SER A 21 6.97 0.47 -11.96
CA SER A 21 6.43 1.82 -11.82
C SER A 21 6.45 2.33 -10.38
N ILE A 22 6.26 1.45 -9.40
CA ILE A 22 6.29 1.81 -7.97
C ILE A 22 7.70 2.19 -7.55
N ARG A 23 8.70 1.40 -7.98
CA ARG A 23 10.11 1.69 -7.73
C ARG A 23 10.54 3.00 -8.40
N GLU A 24 10.22 3.15 -9.68
CA GLU A 24 10.62 4.34 -10.45
C GLU A 24 9.99 5.62 -9.90
N GLY A 25 8.73 5.54 -9.42
CA GLY A 25 8.06 6.66 -8.76
C GLY A 25 8.75 7.11 -7.46
N ALA A 26 9.41 6.19 -6.75
CA ALA A 26 10.24 6.56 -5.60
C ALA A 26 11.54 7.24 -6.05
N ASP A 27 12.23 6.67 -7.05
CA ASP A 27 13.53 7.17 -7.54
C ASP A 27 13.44 8.57 -8.15
N ASN A 28 12.32 8.90 -8.79
CA ASN A 28 12.13 10.18 -9.49
C ASN A 28 11.36 11.24 -8.67
N GLY A 29 11.02 10.95 -7.41
CA GLY A 29 10.27 11.86 -6.54
C GLY A 29 8.79 12.04 -6.92
N LYS A 30 8.19 11.08 -7.63
CA LYS A 30 6.76 11.06 -8.00
C LYS A 30 6.10 9.79 -7.47
N PRO A 31 5.76 9.72 -6.17
CA PRO A 31 5.23 8.52 -5.56
C PRO A 31 3.91 8.08 -6.21
N VAL A 32 3.83 6.81 -6.62
CA VAL A 32 2.62 6.23 -7.23
C VAL A 32 1.38 6.28 -6.33
N ALA A 33 1.59 6.43 -5.01
CA ALA A 33 0.52 6.58 -4.03
C ALA A 33 -0.28 7.89 -4.20
N SER A 34 0.29 8.89 -4.88
CA SER A 34 -0.35 10.21 -5.08
C SER A 34 -0.34 10.69 -6.54
N GLN A 35 0.55 10.12 -7.37
CA GLN A 35 0.83 10.59 -8.72
C GLN A 35 0.90 9.43 -9.74
N GLY A 36 0.52 8.22 -9.34
CA GLY A 36 0.49 7.04 -10.22
C GLY A 36 -0.87 6.86 -10.88
N ASP A 37 -1.04 5.73 -11.57
CA ASP A 37 -2.36 5.30 -12.06
C ASP A 37 -3.37 5.18 -10.91
N ASP A 38 -4.66 5.42 -11.22
CA ASP A 38 -5.77 5.29 -10.27
C ASP A 38 -5.76 4.00 -9.47
N LYS A 39 -5.33 2.89 -10.08
CA LYS A 39 -5.26 1.58 -9.41
C LYS A 39 -4.27 1.57 -8.24
N TYR A 40 -3.16 2.30 -8.34
CA TYR A 40 -2.17 2.39 -7.28
C TYR A 40 -2.61 3.39 -6.23
N ILE A 41 -3.12 4.55 -6.64
CA ILE A 41 -3.66 5.55 -5.70
C ILE A 41 -4.74 4.90 -4.81
N LYS A 42 -5.73 4.24 -5.42
CA LYS A 42 -6.79 3.52 -4.68
C LYS A 42 -6.27 2.40 -3.79
N LEU A 43 -5.22 1.69 -4.22
CA LEU A 43 -4.58 0.67 -3.39
C LEU A 43 -4.01 1.29 -2.11
N PHE A 44 -3.24 2.38 -2.22
CA PHE A 44 -2.65 3.05 -1.06
C PHE A 44 -3.71 3.70 -0.18
N GLU A 45 -4.74 4.33 -0.76
CA GLU A 45 -5.90 4.86 -0.02
C GLU A 45 -6.59 3.76 0.81
N SER A 46 -6.86 2.59 0.21
CA SER A 46 -7.50 1.47 0.92
C SER A 46 -6.69 0.92 2.09
N ILE A 47 -5.36 1.08 2.06
CA ILE A 47 -4.47 0.69 3.16
C ILE A 47 -4.57 1.71 4.28
N VAL A 48 -4.54 3.00 3.95
CA VAL A 48 -4.67 4.10 4.92
C VAL A 48 -6.03 4.06 5.61
N GLU A 49 -7.12 3.84 4.87
CA GLU A 49 -8.47 3.71 5.43
C GLU A 49 -8.56 2.62 6.51
N LYS A 50 -7.93 1.45 6.28
CA LYS A 50 -7.94 0.36 7.27
C LYS A 50 -7.06 0.65 8.48
N ILE A 51 -6.00 1.44 8.32
CA ILE A 51 -5.18 1.90 9.44
C ILE A 51 -5.97 2.90 10.27
N ASP A 52 -6.67 3.84 9.64
CA ASP A 52 -7.50 4.83 10.33
C ASP A 52 -8.66 4.19 11.10
N GLN A 53 -9.32 3.18 10.51
CA GLN A 53 -10.36 2.38 11.18
C GLN A 53 -9.86 1.60 12.42
N LEU A 54 -8.56 1.38 12.55
CA LEU A 54 -7.98 0.73 13.73
C LEU A 54 -7.71 1.72 14.87
N ASN A 55 -7.46 2.98 14.53
CA ASN A 55 -7.05 4.01 15.47
C ASN A 55 -8.23 4.84 16.03
N ASN A 56 -9.42 4.65 15.48
CA ASN A 56 -10.69 5.25 15.90
C ASN A 56 -11.64 4.19 16.46
#